data_AF-A0AA42NC09-F1
#
_entry.id   AF-A0AA42NC09-F1
#
_cell.length_a   1.000
_cell.length_b   1.000
_cell.length_c   1.000
_cell.angle_alpha   90.00
_cell.angle_beta   90.00
_cell.angle_gamma   90.00
#
_symmetry.space_group_name_H-M   'P 1'
#
loop_
_entity.id
_entity.type
_entity.pdbx_description
1 polymer ?
#
loop_
_entity_poly.entity_id
_entity_poly.type
_entity_poly.pdbx_seq_one_letter_code
_entity_poly.pdbx_strand_id
1 'polypeptide(L)' 'MKVDEKKTYDVKLTRPVTLGPFRYRPLNEIEMSGSVLKTVIEQEGEDVIDYANAR' A
#
# COMPACT_ATOMS: atom_id res chain seq x y z
N MET A 1 2.64 1.14 -11.52
CA MET A 1 3.44 0.07 -10.84
C MET A 1 2.86 -1.31 -11.13
N LYS A 2 3.67 -2.33 -11.48
CA LYS A 2 3.21 -3.74 -11.52
C LYS A 2 3.40 -4.38 -10.14
N VAL A 3 2.30 -4.67 -9.43
CA VAL A 3 2.32 -5.34 -8.12
C VAL A 3 2.07 -6.83 -8.31
N ASP A 4 2.93 -7.67 -7.75
CA ASP A 4 2.68 -9.11 -7.62
C ASP A 4 1.79 -9.36 -6.39
N GLU A 5 0.55 -9.80 -6.62
CA GLU A 5 -0.47 -10.02 -5.58
C GLU A 5 -0.09 -11.12 -4.57
N LYS A 6 0.87 -11.99 -4.90
CA LYS A 6 1.30 -13.10 -4.05
C LYS A 6 2.46 -12.74 -3.12
N LYS A 7 3.07 -11.57 -3.28
CA LYS A 7 4.18 -11.10 -2.45
C LYS A 7 3.71 -10.21 -1.31
N THR A 8 4.59 -10.03 -0.33
CA THR A 8 4.45 -9.03 0.71
C THR A 8 5.39 -7.88 0.44
N TYR A 9 4.96 -6.67 0.77
CA TYR A 9 5.71 -5.44 0.56
C TYR A 9 5.80 -4.65 1.85
N ASP A 10 6.97 -4.04 2.07
CA ASP A 10 7.14 -2.96 3.03
C ASP A 10 6.81 -1.66 2.31
N VAL A 11 5.71 -1.03 2.72
CA VAL A 11 5.09 0.11 2.02
C VAL A 11 5.15 1.36 2.86
N LYS A 12 5.55 2.48 2.26
CA LYS A 12 5.40 3.80 2.86
C LYS A 12 4.36 4.60 2.10
N LEU A 13 3.39 5.13 2.84
CA LEU A 13 2.31 5.94 2.28
C LEU A 13 2.64 7.43 2.37
N THR A 14 2.18 8.22 1.40
CA THR A 14 2.32 9.69 1.41
C THR A 14 1.21 10.37 2.22
N ARG A 15 0.04 9.73 2.35
CA ARG A 15 -1.13 10.21 3.09
C ARG A 15 -1.90 9.05 3.75
N PRO A 16 -2.81 9.32 4.71
CA PRO A 16 -3.65 8.28 5.29
C PRO A 16 -4.60 7.66 4.25
N VAL A 17 -4.74 6.34 4.28
CA VAL A 17 -5.63 5.56 3.40
C VAL A 17 -6.68 4.82 4.23
N THR A 18 -7.93 4.81 3.77
CA THR A 18 -8.99 4.01 4.39
C THR A 18 -9.40 2.90 3.45
N LEU A 19 -9.18 1.65 3.86
CA LEU A 19 -9.58 0.47 3.10
C LEU A 19 -10.60 -0.32 3.93
N GLY A 20 -11.88 -0.15 3.61
CA GLY A 20 -12.97 -0.73 4.40
C GLY A 20 -12.90 -0.26 5.87
N PRO A 21 -12.85 -1.16 6.86
CA PRO A 21 -12.73 -0.79 8.27
C PRO A 21 -11.31 -0.41 8.70
N PHE A 22 -10.30 -0.62 7.84
CA PHE A 22 -8.90 -0.37 8.16
C PHE A 22 -8.50 1.04 7.76
N ARG A 23 -7.73 1.70 8.62
CA ARG A 23 -7.12 3.01 8.33
C ARG A 23 -5.61 2.92 8.46
N TYR A 24 -4.93 2.96 7.32
CA TYR A 24 -3.48 2.99 7.23
C TYR A 24 -2.98 4.43 7.37
N ARG A 25 -2.04 4.65 8.29
CA ARG A 25 -1.48 5.98 8.55
C ARG A 25 -0.03 6.02 8.08
N PRO A 26 0.45 7.13 7.50
CA PRO A 26 1.81 7.29 6.99
C PRO A 26 2.81 7.56 8.13
N LEU A 27 2.77 6.75 9.19
CA LEU A 27 3.61 6.94 10.38
C LEU A 27 4.95 6.22 10.25
N ASN A 28 4.94 5.01 9.68
CA ASN A 28 6.11 4.14 9.46
C ASN A 28 5.87 3.27 8.22
N GLU A 29 6.83 2.40 7.89
CA GLU A 29 6.61 1.30 6.94
C GLU A 29 5.47 0.40 7.42
N ILE A 30 4.61 0.02 6.49
CA ILE A 30 3.45 -0.83 6.70
C ILE A 30 3.66 -2.08 5.86
N GLU A 31 3.57 -3.23 6.52
CA GLU A 31 3.53 -4.50 5.80
C GLU A 31 2.17 -4.65 5.10
N MET A 32 2.19 -4.84 3.78
CA MET A 32 0.99 -5.06 2.97
C MET A 32 1.19 -6.24 2.03
N SER A 33 0.17 -7.08 1.88
CA SER A 33 0.15 -8.04 0.77
C SER A 33 0.03 -7.29 -0.56
N GLY A 34 0.53 -7.88 -1.63
CA GLY A 34 0.43 -7.31 -2.97
C GLY A 34 -1.02 -7.11 -3.41
N SER A 35 -1.94 -7.98 -2.98
CA SER A 35 -3.38 -7.82 -3.22
C SER A 35 -3.96 -6.56 -2.56
N VAL A 36 -3.56 -6.27 -1.30
CA VAL A 36 -3.97 -5.06 -0.58
C VAL A 36 -3.34 -3.83 -1.22
N LEU A 37 -2.04 -3.88 -1.53
CA LEU A 37 -1.32 -2.79 -2.17
C LEU A 37 -1.94 -2.43 -3.54
N LYS A 38 -2.28 -3.44 -4.35
CA LYS A 38 -2.98 -3.24 -5.61
C LYS A 38 -4.33 -2.54 -5.41
N THR A 39 -5.11 -2.99 -4.43
CA THR A 39 -6.42 -2.38 -4.12
C THR A 39 -6.27 -0.92 -3.67
N VAL A 40 -5.26 -0.62 -2.85
CA VAL A 40 -4.95 0.76 -2.42
C VAL A 40 -4.61 1.63 -3.63
N ILE A 41 -3.76 1.16 -4.53
CA ILE A 41 -3.40 1.90 -5.76
C ILE A 41 -4.62 2.12 -6.66
N GLU A 42 -5.49 1.11 -6.81
CA GLU A 42 -6.71 1.23 -7.63
C GLU A 42 -7.71 2.23 -7.05
N GLN A 43 -7.80 2.37 -5.73
CA GLN A 43 -8.73 3.28 -5.06
C GLN A 43 -8.21 4.71 -4.93
N GLU A 44 -6.94 4.86 -4.58
CA GLU A 44 -6.36 6.15 -4.18
C GLU A 44 -5.45 6.77 -5.25
N GLY A 45 -5.00 5.97 -6.21
CA GLY A 45 -3.95 6.34 -7.17
C GLY A 45 -2.55 5.93 -6.72
N GLU A 46 -1.61 5.88 -7.68
CA GLU A 46 -0.21 5.52 -7.39
C GLU A 46 0.52 6.57 -6.53
N ASP A 47 0.05 7.83 -6.51
CA ASP A 47 0.62 8.93 -5.72
C ASP A 47 0.53 8.74 -4.21
N VAL A 48 -0.32 7.80 -3.76
CA VAL A 48 -0.46 7.44 -2.35
C VAL A 48 0.73 6.64 -1.82
N ILE A 49 1.52 6.02 -2.71
CA ILE A 49 2.67 5.19 -2.39
C ILE A 49 3.95 6.03 -2.55
N ASP A 50 4.64 6.28 -1.44
CA ASP A 50 5.99 6.88 -1.46
C ASP A 50 6.99 5.85 -2.00
N TYR A 51 6.97 4.65 -1.43
CA TYR A 51 7.63 3.47 -1.99
C TYR A 51 6.96 2.17 -1.53
N ALA A 52 7.23 1.10 -2.27
CA ALA A 52 6.86 -0.26 -1.92
C ALA A 52 7.97 -1.23 -2.32
N ASN A 53 8.65 -1.82 -1.32
CA ASN A 53 9.73 -2.76 -1.54
C ASN A 53 9.23 -4.18 -1.32
N ALA A 54 9.45 -5.06 -2.29
CA ALA A 54 9.13 -6.48 -2.14
C ALA A 54 10.05 -7.10 -1.09
N ARG A 55 9.44 -7.84 -0.17
CA ARG A 55 10.15 -8.63 0.84
C ARG A 55 10.49 -10.03 0.35
#